data_AF-A0A924ERA7-F1
#
_entry.id   AF-A0A924ERA7-F1
#
_cell.length_a   1.000
_cell.length_b   1.000
_cell.length_c   1.000
_cell.angle_alpha   90.00
_cell.angle_beta   90.00
_cell.angle_gamma   90.00
#
_symmetry.space_group_name_H-M   'P 1'
#
loop_
_entity.id
_entity.type
_entity.pdbx_description
1 polymer ?
#
loop_
_entity_poly.entity_id
_entity_poly.type
_entity_poly.pdbx_seq_one_letter_code
_entity_poly.pdbx_strand_id
1 'polypeptide(L)'
;TTNPETRYLINEIVLAEESDLTLDGRRQSHFEMYLEAMKACGADTSNIEKFLENVAETQNIFVSIKKSKLPAEIKAFLNFTFQTIEQGKAHEIAATFTFGREDLIPSMFTAILNNFQANLPHIDLSKLIYYFKRHIQLDADDHGPKALKMVTELCENDVLKWKEVENISIEALEKRIGLWDAIEAQIVLKEELV
;
A
#
# COMPACT_ATOMS: atom_id res chain seq x y z
N THR A 1 16.69 11.61 -10.11
CA THR A 1 17.98 10.92 -9.83
C THR A 1 18.77 10.73 -11.11
N THR A 2 20.10 10.90 -11.05
CA THR A 2 21.02 10.63 -12.17
C THR A 2 21.40 9.16 -12.28
N ASN A 3 21.15 8.35 -11.24
CA ASN A 3 21.43 6.92 -11.25
C ASN A 3 20.45 6.16 -12.18
N PRO A 4 20.92 5.47 -13.23
CA PRO A 4 20.06 4.66 -14.11
C PRO A 4 19.35 3.51 -13.42
N GLU A 5 19.98 2.85 -12.44
CA GLU A 5 19.38 1.72 -11.71
C GLU A 5 18.16 2.17 -10.89
N THR A 6 18.28 3.30 -10.22
CA THR A 6 17.19 3.89 -9.44
C THR A 6 16.04 4.36 -10.35
N ARG A 7 16.34 4.89 -11.55
CA ARG A 7 15.28 5.20 -12.54
C ARG A 7 14.60 3.94 -13.06
N TYR A 8 15.37 2.88 -13.31
CA TYR A 8 14.83 1.61 -13.76
C TYR A 8 13.88 1.01 -12.70
N LEU A 9 14.30 0.97 -11.43
CA LEU A 9 13.46 0.54 -10.31
C LEU A 9 12.13 1.31 -10.26
N ILE A 10 12.17 2.66 -10.29
CA ILE A 10 10.96 3.48 -10.24
C ILE A 10 10.02 3.15 -11.41
N ASN A 11 10.56 3.03 -12.62
CA ASN A 11 9.75 2.69 -13.80
C ASN A 11 9.17 1.27 -13.71
N GLU A 12 9.92 0.33 -13.15
CA GLU A 12 9.49 -1.04 -12.94
C GLU A 12 8.34 -1.13 -11.92
N ILE A 13 8.46 -0.41 -10.80
CA ILE A 13 7.37 -0.27 -9.82
C ILE A 13 6.13 0.30 -10.50
N VAL A 14 6.27 1.40 -11.26
CA VAL A 14 5.13 2.00 -11.97
C VAL A 14 4.51 1.01 -12.97
N LEU A 15 5.33 0.27 -13.72
CA LEU A 15 4.83 -0.72 -14.69
C LEU A 15 4.06 -1.85 -14.00
N ALA A 16 4.58 -2.34 -12.86
CA ALA A 16 3.90 -3.37 -12.08
C ALA A 16 2.59 -2.83 -11.48
N GLU A 17 2.63 -1.70 -10.79
CA GLU A 17 1.45 -1.17 -10.12
C GLU A 17 0.34 -0.73 -11.09
N GLU A 18 0.67 -0.23 -12.28
CA GLU A 18 -0.33 0.33 -13.23
C GLU A 18 -0.70 -0.63 -14.39
N SER A 19 0.10 -1.65 -14.69
CA SER A 19 -0.12 -2.48 -15.88
C SER A 19 0.49 -3.89 -15.78
N ASP A 20 0.32 -4.59 -14.67
CA ASP A 20 0.78 -5.97 -14.53
C ASP A 20 -0.08 -6.98 -15.31
N LEU A 21 0.43 -8.19 -15.46
CA LEU A 21 -0.32 -9.33 -15.96
C LEU A 21 -1.27 -9.86 -14.89
N THR A 22 -2.52 -9.97 -15.25
CA THR A 22 -3.55 -10.68 -14.47
C THR A 22 -3.40 -12.19 -14.60
N LEU A 23 -4.12 -12.96 -13.77
CA LEU A 23 -4.13 -14.42 -13.82
C LEU A 23 -4.53 -14.99 -15.20
N ASP A 24 -5.38 -14.27 -15.94
CA ASP A 24 -5.83 -14.62 -17.30
C ASP A 24 -5.00 -13.96 -18.42
N GLY A 25 -3.90 -13.27 -18.07
CA GLY A 25 -2.94 -12.70 -19.02
C GLY A 25 -3.32 -11.35 -19.62
N ARG A 26 -4.38 -10.70 -19.12
CA ARG A 26 -4.71 -9.30 -19.45
C ARG A 26 -3.80 -8.33 -18.69
N ARG A 27 -3.88 -7.05 -19.03
CA ARG A 27 -3.18 -5.96 -18.33
C ARG A 27 -4.15 -5.21 -17.44
N GLN A 28 -3.78 -5.01 -16.17
CA GLN A 28 -4.54 -4.23 -15.18
C GLN A 28 -3.58 -3.58 -14.19
N SER A 29 -4.02 -2.49 -13.55
CA SER A 29 -3.34 -2.00 -12.35
C SER A 29 -3.57 -2.96 -11.18
N HIS A 30 -2.66 -2.95 -10.21
CA HIS A 30 -2.84 -3.68 -8.96
C HIS A 30 -4.11 -3.24 -8.22
N PHE A 31 -4.49 -1.96 -8.29
CA PHE A 31 -5.76 -1.48 -7.73
C PHE A 31 -6.97 -2.14 -8.41
N GLU A 32 -6.99 -2.21 -9.75
CA GLU A 32 -8.05 -2.89 -10.50
C GLU A 32 -8.11 -4.38 -10.17
N MET A 33 -6.95 -5.04 -10.08
CA MET A 33 -6.84 -6.45 -9.70
C MET A 33 -7.38 -6.69 -8.28
N TYR A 34 -7.04 -5.84 -7.32
CA TYR A 34 -7.57 -5.93 -5.95
C TYR A 34 -9.10 -5.80 -5.95
N LEU A 35 -9.64 -4.80 -6.63
CA LEU A 35 -11.08 -4.56 -6.69
C LEU A 35 -11.82 -5.74 -7.37
N GLU A 36 -11.27 -6.28 -8.45
CA GLU A 36 -11.80 -7.46 -9.13
C GLU A 36 -11.76 -8.70 -8.23
N ALA A 37 -10.68 -8.88 -7.47
CA ALA A 37 -10.54 -9.97 -6.51
C ALA A 37 -11.54 -9.87 -5.35
N MET A 38 -11.75 -8.67 -4.79
CA MET A 38 -12.74 -8.42 -3.74
C MET A 38 -14.17 -8.72 -4.22
N LYS A 39 -14.52 -8.30 -5.45
CA LYS A 39 -15.83 -8.61 -6.04
C LYS A 39 -16.00 -10.12 -6.27
N ALA A 40 -14.95 -10.78 -6.75
CA ALA A 40 -14.98 -12.22 -7.01
C ALA A 40 -15.21 -13.06 -5.74
N CYS A 41 -14.69 -12.62 -4.59
CA CYS A 41 -14.95 -13.30 -3.30
C CYS A 41 -16.22 -12.82 -2.58
N GLY A 42 -17.03 -11.95 -3.21
CA GLY A 42 -18.31 -11.49 -2.69
C GLY A 42 -18.23 -10.33 -1.69
N ALA A 43 -17.08 -9.65 -1.58
CA ALA A 43 -16.95 -8.48 -0.72
C ALA A 43 -17.71 -7.26 -1.28
N ASP A 44 -18.29 -6.45 -0.39
CA ASP A 44 -18.93 -5.18 -0.76
C ASP A 44 -17.88 -4.10 -1.04
N THR A 45 -17.79 -3.67 -2.30
CA THR A 45 -16.86 -2.63 -2.75
C THR A 45 -17.47 -1.23 -2.83
N SER A 46 -18.75 -1.07 -2.46
CA SER A 46 -19.49 0.18 -2.65
C SER A 46 -18.86 1.37 -1.91
N ASN A 47 -18.20 1.13 -0.77
CA ASN A 47 -17.51 2.18 -0.03
C ASN A 47 -16.24 2.68 -0.76
N ILE A 48 -15.53 1.80 -1.46
CA ILE A 48 -14.36 2.17 -2.27
C ILE A 48 -14.84 3.01 -3.46
N GLU A 49 -15.88 2.54 -4.16
CA GLU A 49 -16.44 3.21 -5.34
C GLU A 49 -16.95 4.62 -5.01
N LYS A 50 -17.72 4.76 -3.93
CA LYS A 50 -18.18 6.07 -3.43
C LYS A 50 -17.02 6.99 -3.05
N PHE A 51 -15.94 6.44 -2.48
CA PHE A 51 -14.77 7.25 -2.14
C PHE A 51 -14.09 7.79 -3.41
N LEU A 52 -13.95 6.96 -4.45
CA LEU A 52 -13.40 7.38 -5.74
C LEU A 52 -14.28 8.43 -6.43
N GLU A 53 -15.60 8.27 -6.40
CA GLU A 53 -16.54 9.30 -6.88
C GLU A 53 -16.31 10.64 -6.17
N ASN A 54 -16.19 10.62 -4.84
CA ASN A 54 -15.88 11.82 -4.07
C ASN A 54 -14.53 12.45 -4.45
N VAL A 55 -13.49 11.65 -4.74
CA VAL A 55 -12.20 12.14 -5.23
C VAL A 55 -12.35 12.80 -6.60
N ALA A 56 -13.10 12.17 -7.51
CA ALA A 56 -13.37 12.74 -8.83
C ALA A 56 -14.20 14.03 -8.76
N GLU A 57 -15.16 14.13 -7.84
CA GLU A 57 -15.98 15.34 -7.67
C GLU A 57 -15.21 16.49 -7.02
N THR A 58 -14.44 16.21 -5.98
CA THR A 58 -13.73 17.24 -5.22
C THR A 58 -12.44 17.69 -5.88
N GLN A 59 -11.84 16.84 -6.72
CA GLN A 59 -10.50 17.03 -7.31
C GLN A 59 -9.45 17.39 -6.23
N ASN A 60 -9.67 16.96 -4.99
CA ASN A 60 -8.79 17.24 -3.87
C ASN A 60 -8.88 16.10 -2.84
N ILE A 61 -7.79 15.34 -2.76
CA ILE A 61 -7.75 14.14 -1.93
C ILE A 61 -7.93 14.45 -0.44
N PHE A 62 -7.39 15.56 0.08
CA PHE A 62 -7.57 15.94 1.48
C PHE A 62 -9.02 16.29 1.81
N VAL A 63 -9.73 16.94 0.87
CA VAL A 63 -11.17 17.20 1.03
C VAL A 63 -11.96 15.89 1.03
N SER A 64 -11.65 14.95 0.14
CA SER A 64 -12.28 13.61 0.13
C SER A 64 -12.02 12.83 1.40
N ILE A 65 -10.77 12.78 1.89
CA ILE A 65 -10.42 12.12 3.15
C ILE A 65 -11.21 12.74 4.30
N LYS A 66 -11.25 14.08 4.39
CA LYS A 66 -11.97 14.80 5.44
C LYS A 66 -13.47 14.48 5.43
N LYS A 67 -14.11 14.50 4.26
CA LYS A 67 -15.55 14.22 4.08
C LYS A 67 -15.93 12.75 4.25
N SER A 68 -14.99 11.82 4.07
CA SER A 68 -15.26 10.39 4.19
C SER A 68 -15.76 10.00 5.60
N LYS A 69 -16.43 8.85 5.70
CA LYS A 69 -16.85 8.26 6.98
C LYS A 69 -15.80 7.31 7.57
N LEU A 70 -14.56 7.37 7.09
CA LEU A 70 -13.47 6.53 7.57
C LEU A 70 -13.15 6.84 9.05
N PRO A 71 -12.71 5.85 9.84
CA PRO A 71 -12.13 6.07 11.17
C PRO A 71 -11.00 7.10 11.15
N ALA A 72 -10.78 7.77 12.28
CA ALA A 72 -9.83 8.88 12.37
C ALA A 72 -8.40 8.44 12.05
N GLU A 73 -8.03 7.23 12.46
CA GLU A 73 -6.72 6.61 12.26
C GLU A 73 -6.49 6.28 10.78
N ILE A 74 -7.52 5.78 10.09
CA ILE A 74 -7.44 5.55 8.63
C ILE A 74 -7.30 6.89 7.89
N LYS A 75 -8.03 7.93 8.31
CA LYS A 75 -7.84 9.28 7.76
C LYS A 75 -6.43 9.81 8.03
N ALA A 76 -5.87 9.57 9.21
CA ALA A 76 -4.52 9.98 9.57
C ALA A 76 -3.48 9.27 8.70
N PHE A 77 -3.63 7.97 8.45
CA PHE A 77 -2.77 7.20 7.55
C PHE A 77 -2.79 7.73 6.10
N LEU A 78 -3.99 8.02 5.57
CA LEU A 78 -4.14 8.59 4.23
C LEU A 78 -3.55 10.00 4.15
N ASN A 79 -3.87 10.87 5.13
CA ASN A 79 -3.35 12.24 5.16
C ASN A 79 -1.83 12.26 5.24
N PHE A 80 -1.23 11.44 6.09
CA PHE A 80 0.22 11.29 6.19
C PHE A 80 0.83 10.97 4.83
N THR A 81 0.28 9.96 4.13
CA THR A 81 0.76 9.56 2.81
C THR A 81 0.76 10.71 1.81
N PHE A 82 -0.37 11.41 1.66
CA PHE A 82 -0.47 12.51 0.69
C PHE A 82 0.30 13.76 1.13
N GLN A 83 0.45 14.01 2.43
CA GLN A 83 1.29 15.10 2.95
C GLN A 83 2.77 14.84 2.68
N THR A 84 3.27 13.62 2.88
CA THR A 84 4.66 13.26 2.53
C THR A 84 4.91 13.45 1.04
N ILE A 85 3.94 13.11 0.18
CA ILE A 85 4.03 13.36 -1.27
C ILE A 85 4.06 14.86 -1.59
N GLU A 86 3.16 15.66 -1.01
CA GLU A 86 3.10 17.12 -1.26
C GLU A 86 4.35 17.86 -0.76
N GLN A 87 4.98 17.40 0.33
CA GLN A 87 6.23 17.99 0.82
C GLN A 87 7.39 17.83 -0.16
N GLY A 88 7.35 16.81 -1.03
CA GLY A 88 8.24 16.69 -2.18
C GLY A 88 9.69 16.33 -1.85
N LYS A 89 10.01 15.99 -0.59
CA LYS A 89 11.35 15.55 -0.19
C LYS A 89 11.59 14.11 -0.64
N ALA A 90 12.43 13.94 -1.67
CA ALA A 90 12.65 12.63 -2.29
C ALA A 90 13.12 11.55 -1.32
N HIS A 91 14.03 11.86 -0.38
CA HIS A 91 14.53 10.90 0.61
C HIS A 91 13.44 10.49 1.61
N GLU A 92 12.54 11.40 2.01
CA GLU A 92 11.42 11.08 2.89
C GLU A 92 10.38 10.20 2.17
N ILE A 93 10.02 10.55 0.93
CA ILE A 93 9.10 9.74 0.10
C ILE A 93 9.67 8.33 -0.10
N ALA A 94 10.95 8.23 -0.48
CA ALA A 94 11.63 6.95 -0.67
C ALA A 94 11.68 6.12 0.62
N ALA A 95 11.93 6.76 1.77
CA ALA A 95 11.95 6.10 3.07
C ALA A 95 10.57 5.59 3.48
N THR A 96 9.52 6.41 3.35
CA THR A 96 8.14 6.00 3.63
C THR A 96 7.70 4.83 2.75
N PHE A 97 8.08 4.82 1.47
CA PHE A 97 7.86 3.67 0.57
C PHE A 97 8.62 2.43 1.05
N THR A 98 9.94 2.55 1.24
CA THR A 98 10.83 1.43 1.54
C THR A 98 10.49 0.77 2.88
N PHE A 99 10.48 1.55 3.97
CA PHE A 99 10.34 1.01 5.33
C PHE A 99 8.89 0.92 5.78
N GLY A 100 8.02 1.78 5.26
CA GLY A 100 6.61 1.80 5.63
C GLY A 100 5.74 0.84 4.82
N ARG A 101 6.20 0.40 3.64
CA ARG A 101 5.39 -0.39 2.70
C ARG A 101 6.15 -1.62 2.19
N GLU A 102 7.20 -1.39 1.41
CA GLU A 102 7.89 -2.41 0.61
C GLU A 102 8.44 -3.56 1.46
N ASP A 103 9.21 -3.24 2.50
CA ASP A 103 9.87 -4.24 3.35
C ASP A 103 8.89 -5.14 4.14
N LEU A 104 7.69 -4.64 4.41
CA LEU A 104 6.70 -5.32 5.26
C LEU A 104 5.75 -6.22 4.48
N ILE A 105 5.51 -5.91 3.20
CA ILE A 105 4.47 -6.55 2.40
C ILE A 105 4.66 -8.08 2.29
N PRO A 106 5.86 -8.62 1.98
CA PRO A 106 6.04 -10.05 1.75
C PRO A 106 5.62 -10.92 2.94
N SER A 107 6.09 -10.56 4.15
CA SER A 107 5.82 -11.32 5.37
C SER A 107 4.33 -11.25 5.76
N MET A 108 3.74 -10.06 5.68
CA MET A 108 2.33 -9.81 5.99
C MET A 108 1.40 -10.57 5.04
N PHE A 109 1.62 -10.48 3.72
CA PHE A 109 0.78 -11.16 2.73
C PHE A 109 0.94 -12.68 2.78
N THR A 110 2.13 -13.18 3.09
CA THR A 110 2.34 -14.62 3.31
C THR A 110 1.49 -15.13 4.47
N ALA A 111 1.46 -14.40 5.59
CA ALA A 111 0.64 -14.76 6.76
C ALA A 111 -0.86 -14.76 6.44
N ILE A 112 -1.35 -13.73 5.74
CA ILE A 112 -2.76 -13.62 5.30
C ILE A 112 -3.14 -14.78 4.39
N LEU A 113 -2.30 -15.09 3.40
CA LEU A 113 -2.57 -16.14 2.42
C LEU A 113 -2.65 -17.52 3.08
N ASN A 114 -1.74 -17.82 4.02
CA ASN A 114 -1.78 -19.07 4.79
C ASN A 114 -3.06 -19.18 5.62
N ASN A 115 -3.54 -18.07 6.20
CA ASN A 115 -4.78 -18.05 6.97
C ASN A 115 -6.02 -18.31 6.09
N PHE A 116 -6.09 -17.69 4.91
CA PHE A 116 -7.20 -17.91 3.97
C PHE A 116 -7.31 -19.35 3.51
N GLN A 117 -6.18 -19.98 3.18
CA GLN A 117 -6.15 -21.39 2.78
C GLN A 117 -6.64 -22.33 3.89
N ALA A 118 -6.40 -21.97 5.16
CA ALA A 118 -6.84 -22.77 6.30
C ALA A 118 -8.33 -22.57 6.63
N ASN A 119 -8.86 -21.34 6.49
CA ASN A 119 -10.15 -20.96 7.05
C ASN A 119 -11.28 -20.77 6.03
N LEU A 120 -10.97 -20.61 4.74
CA LEU A 120 -11.96 -20.30 3.69
C LEU A 120 -11.92 -21.29 2.50
N PRO A 121 -11.99 -22.62 2.74
CA PRO A 121 -11.79 -23.62 1.68
C PRO A 121 -12.88 -23.64 0.60
N HIS A 122 -14.03 -22.99 0.85
CA HIS A 122 -15.20 -23.00 -0.04
C HIS A 122 -15.39 -21.69 -0.82
N ILE A 123 -14.57 -20.67 -0.57
CA ILE A 123 -14.61 -19.40 -1.30
C ILE A 123 -13.53 -19.44 -2.37
N ASP A 124 -13.88 -19.12 -3.62
CA ASP A 124 -12.86 -18.94 -4.66
C ASP A 124 -12.06 -17.66 -4.39
N LEU A 125 -10.85 -17.85 -3.88
CA LEU A 125 -9.88 -16.79 -3.60
C LEU A 125 -8.76 -16.74 -4.64
N SER A 126 -8.90 -17.43 -5.78
CA SER A 126 -7.83 -17.55 -6.79
C SER A 126 -7.25 -16.20 -7.24
N LYS A 127 -8.12 -15.23 -7.55
CA LYS A 127 -7.71 -13.87 -7.94
C LYS A 127 -7.02 -13.10 -6.81
N LEU A 128 -7.50 -13.25 -5.58
CA LEU A 128 -6.92 -12.59 -4.40
C LEU A 128 -5.56 -13.20 -4.04
N ILE A 129 -5.46 -14.53 -4.10
CA ILE A 129 -4.20 -15.27 -3.95
C ILE A 129 -3.19 -14.84 -5.02
N TYR A 130 -3.62 -14.69 -6.26
CA TYR A 130 -2.76 -14.21 -7.33
C TYR A 130 -2.25 -12.79 -7.06
N TYR A 131 -3.15 -11.86 -6.69
CA TYR A 131 -2.80 -10.49 -6.30
C TYR A 131 -1.71 -10.44 -5.22
N PHE A 132 -1.86 -11.21 -4.13
CA PHE A 132 -0.85 -11.25 -3.07
C PHE A 132 0.46 -11.89 -3.51
N LYS A 133 0.40 -12.96 -4.33
CA LYS A 133 1.62 -13.60 -4.86
C LYS A 133 2.43 -12.65 -5.74
N ARG A 134 1.78 -11.77 -6.51
CA ARG A 134 2.49 -10.77 -7.33
C ARG A 134 3.30 -9.80 -6.47
N HIS A 135 2.70 -9.26 -5.41
CA HIS A 135 3.40 -8.41 -4.45
C HIS A 135 4.52 -9.15 -3.72
N ILE A 136 4.29 -10.39 -3.25
CA ILE A 136 5.37 -11.18 -2.61
C ILE A 136 6.55 -11.39 -3.57
N GLN A 137 6.28 -11.71 -4.84
CA GLN A 137 7.32 -11.99 -5.84
C GLN A 137 8.12 -10.74 -6.23
N LEU A 138 7.45 -9.60 -6.42
CA LEU A 138 8.09 -8.35 -6.83
C LEU A 138 8.89 -7.74 -5.67
N ASP A 139 8.28 -7.71 -4.49
CA ASP A 139 8.78 -6.94 -3.35
C ASP A 139 9.92 -7.67 -2.62
N ALA A 140 9.84 -9.01 -2.50
CA ALA A 140 10.81 -9.79 -1.71
C ALA A 140 12.18 -9.94 -2.36
N ASP A 141 12.23 -10.22 -3.66
CA ASP A 141 13.47 -10.67 -4.31
C ASP A 141 14.21 -9.54 -5.04
N ASP A 142 13.53 -8.45 -5.41
CA ASP A 142 14.12 -7.43 -6.26
C ASP A 142 13.92 -5.99 -5.75
N HIS A 143 12.70 -5.60 -5.40
CA HIS A 143 12.41 -4.19 -5.09
C HIS A 143 12.93 -3.76 -3.72
N GLY A 144 12.82 -4.60 -2.68
CA GLY A 144 13.28 -4.27 -1.32
C GLY A 144 14.77 -3.82 -1.24
N PRO A 145 15.73 -4.64 -1.67
CA PRO A 145 17.15 -4.26 -1.67
C PRO A 145 17.46 -3.03 -2.52
N LYS A 146 16.79 -2.88 -3.68
CA LYS A 146 16.95 -1.73 -4.57
C LYS A 146 16.36 -0.45 -3.95
N ALA A 147 15.26 -0.55 -3.21
CA ALA A 147 14.64 0.56 -2.50
C ALA A 147 15.54 1.07 -1.34
N LEU A 148 16.16 0.16 -0.58
CA LEU A 148 17.17 0.52 0.43
C LEU A 148 18.38 1.26 -0.18
N LYS A 149 18.85 0.78 -1.34
CA LYS A 149 19.91 1.44 -2.09
C LYS A 149 19.49 2.83 -2.56
N MET A 150 18.27 2.99 -3.04
CA MET A 150 17.70 4.30 -3.43
C MET A 150 17.71 5.28 -2.24
N VAL A 151 17.30 4.86 -1.04
CA VAL A 151 17.35 5.72 0.16
C VAL A 151 18.79 6.15 0.46
N THR A 152 19.73 5.19 0.43
CA THR A 152 21.15 5.45 0.69
C THR A 152 21.73 6.46 -0.29
N GLU A 153 21.36 6.35 -1.58
CA GLU A 153 21.77 7.28 -2.63
C GLU A 153 21.18 8.68 -2.47
N LEU A 154 19.94 8.80 -1.99
CA LEU A 154 19.30 10.10 -1.79
C LEU A 154 19.87 10.84 -0.58
N CYS A 155 20.32 10.10 0.44
CA CYS A 155 20.91 10.64 1.66
C CYS A 155 22.40 10.94 1.53
N GLU A 156 23.16 10.13 0.78
CA GLU A 156 24.62 10.23 0.68
C GLU A 156 25.27 10.35 2.10
N ASN A 157 26.12 11.37 2.32
CA ASN A 157 26.74 11.67 3.60
C ASN A 157 25.98 12.75 4.40
N ASP A 158 24.76 13.10 4.01
CA ASP A 158 23.97 14.15 4.66
C ASP A 158 23.28 13.62 5.93
N VAL A 159 23.84 14.02 7.08
CA VAL A 159 23.34 13.61 8.40
C VAL A 159 21.91 14.08 8.65
N LEU A 160 21.52 15.25 8.11
CA LEU A 160 20.16 15.75 8.29
C LEU A 160 19.16 14.87 7.53
N LYS A 161 19.46 14.51 6.28
CA LYS A 161 18.60 13.61 5.50
C LYS A 161 18.44 12.24 6.16
N TRP A 162 19.52 11.67 6.69
CA TRP A 162 19.44 10.42 7.44
C TRP A 162 18.55 10.54 8.68
N LYS A 163 18.59 11.68 9.39
CA LYS A 163 17.70 11.92 10.52
C LYS A 163 16.24 12.09 10.10
N GLU A 164 15.98 12.77 9.00
CA GLU A 164 14.64 12.90 8.42
C GLU A 164 14.09 11.54 7.95
N VAL A 165 14.91 10.72 7.30
CA VAL A 165 14.58 9.34 6.91
C VAL A 165 14.20 8.49 8.12
N GLU A 166 14.98 8.53 9.20
CA GLU A 166 14.66 7.80 10.44
C GLU A 166 13.30 8.24 10.99
N ASN A 167 13.11 9.55 11.17
CA ASN A 167 11.90 10.11 11.77
C ASN A 167 10.65 9.77 10.94
N ILE A 168 10.69 9.97 9.62
CA ILE A 168 9.53 9.72 8.75
C ILE A 168 9.21 8.23 8.62
N SER A 169 10.22 7.36 8.73
CA SER A 169 10.03 5.90 8.71
C SER A 169 9.31 5.44 9.98
N ILE A 170 9.71 5.97 11.15
CA ILE A 170 9.02 5.71 12.41
C ILE A 170 7.57 6.18 12.32
N GLU A 171 7.33 7.41 11.87
CA GLU A 171 5.96 7.92 11.73
C GLU A 171 5.13 7.08 10.76
N ALA A 172 5.69 6.65 9.62
CA ALA A 172 5.01 5.78 8.67
C ALA A 172 4.54 4.46 9.31
N LEU A 173 5.38 3.85 10.13
CA LEU A 173 5.05 2.63 10.88
C LEU A 173 3.97 2.89 11.93
N GLU A 174 4.06 3.98 12.69
CA GLU A 174 3.04 4.37 13.66
C GLU A 174 1.67 4.59 13.00
N LYS A 175 1.62 5.29 11.85
CA LYS A 175 0.36 5.45 11.10
C LYS A 175 -0.17 4.11 10.59
N ARG A 176 0.72 3.20 10.18
CA ARG A 176 0.33 1.86 9.71
C ARG A 176 -0.23 1.00 10.85
N ILE A 177 0.33 1.10 12.05
CA ILE A 177 -0.23 0.46 13.25
C ILE A 177 -1.64 0.99 13.51
N GLY A 178 -1.82 2.32 13.53
CA GLY A 178 -3.14 2.92 13.71
C GLY A 178 -4.17 2.50 12.65
N LEU A 179 -3.75 2.29 11.40
CA LEU A 179 -4.60 1.72 10.36
C LEU A 179 -5.10 0.32 10.74
N TRP A 180 -4.22 -0.56 11.18
CA TRP A 180 -4.58 -1.94 11.56
C TRP A 180 -5.42 -1.99 12.83
N ASP A 181 -5.09 -1.20 13.85
CA ASP A 181 -5.86 -1.09 15.10
C ASP A 181 -7.29 -0.65 14.81
N ALA A 182 -7.48 0.31 13.90
CA ALA A 182 -8.81 0.75 13.51
C ALA A 182 -9.59 -0.32 12.73
N ILE A 183 -8.93 -1.10 11.87
CA ILE A 183 -9.56 -2.22 11.17
C ILE A 183 -9.99 -3.31 12.17
N GLU A 184 -9.11 -3.69 13.09
CA GLU A 184 -9.40 -4.66 14.14
C GLU A 184 -10.60 -4.22 14.99
N ALA A 185 -10.58 -2.97 15.47
CA ALA A 185 -11.68 -2.42 16.27
C ALA A 185 -13.02 -2.45 15.53
N GLN A 186 -13.05 -2.18 14.21
CA GLN A 186 -14.27 -2.28 13.40
C GLN A 186 -14.76 -3.73 13.25
N ILE A 187 -13.85 -4.70 13.15
CA ILE A 187 -14.20 -6.13 13.07
C ILE A 187 -14.78 -6.60 14.41
N VAL A 188 -14.09 -6.33 15.51
CA VAL A 188 -14.52 -6.74 16.87
C VAL A 188 -15.87 -6.12 17.22
N LEU A 189 -16.08 -4.83 16.96
CA LEU A 189 -17.36 -4.16 17.21
C LEU A 189 -18.49 -4.81 16.40
N LYS A 190 -18.22 -5.28 15.17
CA LYS A 190 -19.22 -5.97 14.37
C LYS A 190 -19.55 -7.34 14.93
N GLU A 191 -18.59 -8.07 15.46
CA GLU A 191 -18.81 -9.37 16.12
C GLU A 191 -19.65 -9.23 17.40
N GLU A 192 -19.48 -8.14 18.17
CA GLU A 192 -20.31 -7.88 19.36
C GLU A 192 -21.78 -7.53 19.04
N LEU A 193 -22.06 -7.08 17.80
CA LEU A 193 -23.38 -6.64 17.35
C LEU A 193 -24.18 -7.73 16.60
N VAL A 194 -23.59 -8.90 16.37
CA VAL A 194 -24.19 -10.07 15.66
C VAL A 194 -24.52 -11.16 16.66
#